data_AF-R6Y4S5-F1
#
_entry.id   AF-R6Y4S5-F1
#
_cell.length_a   1.000
_cell.length_b   1.000
_cell.length_c   1.000
_cell.angle_alpha   90.00
_cell.angle_beta   90.00
_cell.angle_gamma   90.00
#
_symmetry.space_group_name_H-M   'P 1'
#
loop_
_entity.id
_entity.type
_entity.pdbx_description
1 polymer ?
#
loop_
_entity_poly.entity_id
_entity_poly.type
_entity_poly.pdbx_seq_one_letter_code
_entity_poly.pdbx_strand_id
1 'polypeptide(L)'
;MTKGDLGHKDWKEADLVISKDDESFNNLFSKIEEKLQIKNYEEPGLFSTRDLDLIDKLLDLLLKIKDDFKEEHSYDLMTIAIQEAYHLIKLLSGKEYNPDDIYDQVFSSFCVGK
;
A
#
# COMPACT_ATOMS: atom_id res chain seq x y z
N MET A 1 14.32 6.72 -3.77
CA MET A 1 14.33 6.97 -2.31
C MET A 1 15.48 7.91 -2.00
N THR A 2 15.17 9.14 -1.63
CA THR A 2 16.13 10.22 -1.42
C THR A 2 16.34 10.43 0.08
N LYS A 3 17.54 10.12 0.55
CA LYS A 3 18.03 10.37 1.91
C LYS A 3 18.02 11.89 2.17
N GLY A 4 16.99 12.40 2.85
CA GLY A 4 16.84 13.83 3.19
C GLY A 4 17.70 14.29 4.37
N ASP A 5 18.19 13.32 5.13
CA ASP A 5 19.03 13.41 6.32
C ASP A 5 20.51 13.60 5.99
N LEU A 6 20.93 13.28 4.76
CA LEU A 6 22.26 13.57 4.24
C LEU A 6 22.17 14.82 3.38
N GLY A 7 22.64 15.96 3.90
CA GLY A 7 22.60 17.31 3.28
C GLY A 7 23.26 17.46 1.91
N HIS A 8 22.81 16.70 0.91
CA HIS A 8 23.22 16.77 -0.49
C HIS A 8 22.19 17.55 -1.30
N LYS A 9 22.67 18.49 -2.13
CA LYS A 9 21.85 19.48 -2.86
C LYS A 9 21.03 18.92 -4.04
N ASP A 10 20.93 17.60 -4.19
CA ASP A 10 20.33 16.93 -5.37
C ASP A 10 18.84 16.55 -5.16
N TRP A 11 18.16 17.14 -4.19
CA TRP A 11 16.76 16.82 -3.86
C TRP A 11 15.72 17.44 -4.80
N LYS A 12 16.16 18.21 -5.81
CA LYS A 12 15.25 18.98 -6.67
C LYS A 12 14.45 18.12 -7.66
N GLU A 13 14.79 16.85 -7.83
CA GLU A 13 14.10 15.94 -8.77
C GLU A 13 13.26 14.85 -8.08
N ALA A 14 13.29 14.75 -6.76
CA ALA A 14 12.52 13.73 -6.05
C ALA A 14 11.11 14.23 -5.75
N ASP A 15 10.10 13.47 -6.20
CA ASP A 15 8.70 13.73 -5.84
C ASP A 15 8.50 13.67 -4.32
N LEU A 16 9.26 12.86 -3.59
CA LEU A 16 9.14 12.69 -2.14
C LEU A 16 10.52 12.55 -1.50
N VAL A 17 10.74 13.28 -0.41
CA VAL A 17 11.89 13.14 0.49
C VAL A 17 11.33 12.63 1.82
N ILE A 18 11.87 11.51 2.31
CA ILE A 18 11.41 10.86 3.54
C ILE A 18 12.61 10.83 4.49
N SER A 19 12.47 11.43 5.68
CA SER A 19 13.42 11.35 6.79
C SER A 19 12.80 10.69 8.03
N LYS A 20 13.62 10.45 9.06
CA LYS A 20 13.25 9.66 10.26
C LYS A 20 12.17 10.30 11.15
N ASP A 21 11.77 11.52 10.87
CA ASP A 21 10.74 12.26 11.60
C ASP A 21 9.31 11.87 11.19
N ASP A 22 8.38 12.01 12.13
CA ASP A 22 6.96 11.71 11.92
C ASP A 22 6.32 12.60 10.83
N GLU A 23 6.88 13.77 10.55
CA GLU A 23 6.38 14.74 9.58
C GLU A 23 6.55 14.24 8.13
N SER A 24 7.69 13.60 7.85
CA SER A 24 7.99 12.94 6.58
C SER A 24 7.06 11.78 6.28
N PHE A 25 6.69 11.01 7.30
CA PHE A 25 5.77 9.88 7.15
C PHE A 25 4.33 10.36 6.90
N ASN A 26 3.92 11.45 7.55
CA ASN A 26 2.62 12.08 7.29
C ASN A 26 2.52 12.60 5.86
N ASN A 27 3.59 13.20 5.32
CA ASN A 27 3.65 13.62 3.92
C ASN A 27 3.48 12.46 2.93
N LEU A 28 4.01 11.28 3.25
CA LEU A 28 3.78 10.07 2.44
C LEU A 28 2.31 9.67 2.46
N PHE A 29 1.68 9.63 3.63
CA PHE A 29 0.25 9.31 3.76
C PHE A 29 -0.63 10.30 2.98
N SER A 30 -0.41 11.61 3.12
CA SER A 30 -1.17 12.62 2.39
C SER A 30 -1.04 12.48 0.87
N LYS A 31 0.14 12.10 0.37
CA LYS A 31 0.34 11.82 -1.06
C LYS A 31 -0.31 10.53 -1.54
N ILE A 32 -0.36 9.50 -0.69
CA ILE A 32 -1.10 8.28 -0.97
C ILE A 32 -2.60 8.60 -1.06
N GLU A 33 -3.14 9.35 -0.10
CA GLU A 33 -4.54 9.81 -0.11
C GLU A 33 -4.88 10.63 -1.35
N GLU A 34 -3.99 11.56 -1.73
CA GLU A 34 -4.14 12.38 -2.95
C GLU A 34 -4.15 11.52 -4.22
N LYS A 35 -3.17 10.62 -4.38
CA LYS A 35 -3.07 9.76 -5.58
C LYS A 35 -4.19 8.75 -5.70
N LEU A 36 -4.68 8.25 -4.56
CA LEU A 36 -5.82 7.33 -4.51
C LEU A 36 -7.16 8.07 -4.61
N GLN A 37 -7.14 9.41 -4.68
CA GLN A 37 -8.35 10.25 -4.72
C GLN A 37 -9.31 9.88 -3.59
N ILE A 38 -8.78 9.63 -2.39
CA ILE A 38 -9.58 9.39 -1.19
C ILE A 38 -10.19 10.73 -0.77
N LYS A 39 -11.21 11.17 -1.51
CA LYS A 39 -12.03 12.34 -1.23
C LYS A 39 -13.47 11.88 -1.27
N ASN A 40 -14.14 12.05 -0.14
CA ASN A 40 -15.55 11.75 0.16
C ASN A 40 -15.82 10.36 0.73
N TYR A 41 -16.17 10.37 2.01
CA TYR A 41 -16.85 9.28 2.75
C TYR A 41 -18.37 9.30 2.50
N GLU A 42 -18.85 9.81 1.36
CA GLU A 42 -20.30 10.03 1.18
C GLU A 42 -21.08 8.76 0.87
N GLU A 43 -20.44 7.71 0.37
CA GLU A 43 -21.00 6.36 0.38
C GLU A 43 -19.89 5.34 0.67
N PRO A 44 -20.01 4.51 1.71
CA PRO A 44 -19.13 3.36 1.84
C PRO A 44 -19.36 2.49 0.60
N GLY A 45 -18.35 2.43 -0.27
CA GLY A 45 -18.32 1.42 -1.32
C GLY A 45 -18.59 0.06 -0.68
N LEU A 46 -19.37 -0.77 -1.37
CA LEU A 46 -19.65 -2.15 -0.96
C LEU A 46 -18.34 -2.94 -0.99
N PHE A 47 -17.53 -2.81 0.05
CA PHE A 47 -16.32 -3.58 0.23
C PHE A 47 -16.73 -5.04 0.39
N SER A 48 -16.23 -5.90 -0.49
CA SER A 48 -16.37 -7.33 -0.31
C SER A 48 -15.53 -7.80 0.88
N THR A 49 -15.81 -8.99 1.42
CA THR A 49 -14.96 -9.61 2.45
C THR A 49 -13.49 -9.65 2.03
N ARG A 50 -13.25 -9.90 0.73
CA ARG A 50 -11.91 -9.87 0.13
C ARG A 50 -11.26 -8.49 0.22
N ASP A 51 -12.02 -7.42 -0.04
CA ASP A 51 -11.48 -6.07 0.03
C ASP A 51 -11.12 -5.68 1.46
N LEU A 52 -11.93 -6.11 2.44
CA LEU A 52 -11.63 -5.95 3.86
C LEU A 52 -10.35 -6.69 4.26
N ASP A 53 -10.18 -7.95 3.83
CA ASP A 53 -8.97 -8.73 4.10
C ASP A 53 -7.72 -8.08 3.50
N LEU A 54 -7.83 -7.48 2.31
CA LEU A 54 -6.74 -6.76 1.65
C LEU A 54 -6.40 -5.46 2.39
N ILE A 55 -7.41 -4.76 2.92
CA ILE A 55 -7.23 -3.54 3.71
C ILE A 55 -6.54 -3.86 5.04
N ASP A 56 -6.96 -4.91 5.74
CA ASP A 56 -6.35 -5.32 7.02
C ASP A 56 -4.88 -5.70 6.81
N LYS A 57 -4.58 -6.50 5.78
CA LYS A 57 -3.19 -6.83 5.41
C LYS A 57 -2.37 -5.60 5.06
N LEU A 58 -2.94 -4.65 4.31
CA LEU A 58 -2.25 -3.42 3.95
C LEU A 58 -1.94 -2.59 5.20
N LEU A 59 -2.89 -2.47 6.13
CA LEU A 59 -2.69 -1.75 7.38
C LEU A 59 -1.57 -2.36 8.22
N ASP A 60 -1.59 -3.68 8.44
CA ASP A 60 -0.56 -4.40 9.18
C ASP A 60 0.83 -4.20 8.56
N LEU A 61 0.91 -4.25 7.23
CA LEU A 61 2.16 -4.06 6.52
C LEU A 61 2.69 -2.63 6.65
N LEU A 62 1.82 -1.63 6.56
CA LEU A 62 2.20 -0.22 6.72
C LEU A 62 2.66 0.08 8.15
N LEU A 63 2.00 -0.49 9.16
CA LEU A 63 2.42 -0.39 10.55
C LEU A 63 3.79 -1.04 10.76
N LYS A 64 4.01 -2.23 10.18
CA LYS A 64 5.31 -2.88 10.21
C LYS A 64 6.41 -2.05 9.55
N ILE A 65 6.15 -1.47 8.37
CA ILE A 65 7.14 -0.60 7.69
C ILE A 65 7.47 0.61 8.57
N LYS A 66 6.48 1.18 9.25
CA LYS A 66 6.67 2.30 10.17
C LYS A 66 7.57 1.91 11.35
N ASP A 67 7.36 0.73 11.93
CA ASP A 67 8.18 0.23 13.04
C ASP A 67 9.59 -0.14 12.56
N ASP A 68 9.69 -0.82 11.41
CA ASP A 68 10.96 -1.20 10.79
C ASP A 68 11.85 0.03 10.51
N PHE A 69 11.23 1.13 10.07
CA PHE A 69 11.90 2.41 9.84
C PHE A 69 12.39 3.08 11.13
N LYS A 70 11.62 2.99 12.22
CA LYS A 70 12.01 3.53 13.53
C LYS A 70 13.22 2.79 14.12
N GLU A 71 13.22 1.47 13.97
CA GLU A 71 14.24 0.58 14.52
C GLU A 71 15.50 0.47 13.64
N GLU A 72 15.59 1.23 12.54
CA GLU A 72 16.74 1.22 11.61
C GLU A 72 17.03 -0.15 10.99
N HIS A 73 16.00 -0.94 10.71
CA HIS A 73 16.15 -2.20 9.96
C HIS A 73 16.63 -1.94 8.53
N SER A 74 17.13 -3.00 7.89
CA SER A 74 17.71 -2.90 6.54
C SER A 74 16.71 -2.30 5.54
N TYR A 75 17.17 -1.29 4.80
CA TYR A 75 16.42 -0.66 3.71
C TYR A 75 15.94 -1.65 2.65
N ASP A 76 16.66 -2.75 2.46
CA ASP A 76 16.26 -3.81 1.52
C ASP A 76 14.97 -4.50 1.97
N LEU A 77 14.84 -4.77 3.28
CA LEU A 77 13.64 -5.39 3.85
C LEU A 77 12.44 -4.45 3.77
N MET A 78 12.64 -3.16 4.06
CA MET A 78 11.59 -2.15 3.93
C MET A 78 11.15 -1.98 2.47
N THR A 79 12.08 -2.05 1.51
CA THR A 79 11.77 -1.94 0.09
C THR A 79 10.83 -3.07 -0.35
N ILE A 80 11.08 -4.30 0.10
CA ILE A 80 10.22 -5.45 -0.16
C ILE A 80 8.81 -5.21 0.41
N ALA A 81 8.71 -4.76 1.67
CA ALA A 81 7.43 -4.48 2.30
C ALA A 81 6.67 -3.35 1.59
N ILE A 82 7.33 -2.27 1.17
CA ILE A 82 6.69 -1.17 0.42
C ILE A 82 6.18 -1.65 -0.94
N GLN A 83 6.94 -2.52 -1.63
CA GLN A 83 6.51 -3.11 -2.90
C GLN A 83 5.25 -3.96 -2.74
N GLU A 84 5.18 -4.74 -1.66
CA GLU A 84 4.02 -5.55 -1.33
C GLU A 84 2.80 -4.68 -0.98
N ALA A 85 2.95 -3.62 -0.17
CA ALA A 85 1.88 -2.65 0.09
C ALA A 85 1.35 -2.04 -1.22
N TYR A 86 2.26 -1.68 -2.13
CA TYR A 86 1.89 -1.12 -3.42
C TYR A 86 1.12 -2.12 -4.29
N HIS A 87 1.48 -3.40 -4.24
CA HIS A 87 0.74 -4.46 -4.93
C HIS A 87 -0.68 -4.62 -4.36
N LEU A 88 -0.85 -4.66 -3.03
CA LEU A 88 -2.17 -4.73 -2.38
C LEU A 88 -3.07 -3.55 -2.79
N ILE A 89 -2.52 -2.34 -2.88
CA ILE A 89 -3.23 -1.15 -3.35
C ILE A 89 -3.71 -1.32 -4.80
N LYS A 90 -2.90 -1.92 -5.68
CA LYS A 90 -3.31 -2.19 -7.07
C LYS A 90 -4.44 -3.22 -7.14
N LEU A 91 -4.42 -4.24 -6.29
CA LEU A 91 -5.49 -5.24 -6.19
C LEU A 91 -6.80 -4.61 -5.70
N LEU A 92 -6.74 -3.74 -4.69
CA LEU A 92 -7.89 -2.98 -4.19
C LEU A 92 -8.45 -2.01 -5.25
N SER A 93 -7.57 -1.39 -6.03
CA SER A 93 -7.96 -0.44 -7.08
C SER A 93 -8.45 -1.12 -8.37
N GLY A 94 -8.45 -2.45 -8.45
CA GLY A 94 -8.76 -3.19 -9.69
C GLY A 94 -7.76 -2.95 -10.83
N LYS A 95 -6.57 -2.45 -10.53
CA LYS A 95 -5.48 -2.27 -11.52
C LYS A 95 -4.75 -3.57 -11.80
N GLU A 96 -4.71 -4.44 -10.80
CA GLU A 96 -4.26 -5.83 -10.91
C GLU A 96 -5.38 -6.71 -10.34
N TYR A 97 -5.49 -7.93 -10.86
CA TYR A 97 -6.47 -8.91 -10.42
C TYR A 97 -5.69 -10.17 -10.04
N ASN A 98 -6.08 -10.79 -8.93
CA ASN A 98 -5.59 -12.11 -8.61
C ASN A 98 -6.33 -13.13 -9.51
N PRO A 99 -5.63 -13.90 -10.37
CA PRO A 99 -6.27 -14.89 -11.22
C PRO A 99 -7.06 -15.92 -10.41
N ASP A 100 -6.61 -16.24 -9.20
CA ASP A 100 -7.27 -17.20 -8.32
C ASP A 100 -8.66 -16.71 -7.88
N ASP A 101 -8.83 -15.41 -7.64
CA ASP A 101 -10.15 -14.82 -7.33
C ASP A 101 -11.12 -15.01 -8.51
N ILE A 102 -10.62 -14.90 -9.74
CA ILE A 102 -11.41 -15.13 -10.96
C ILE A 102 -11.79 -16.61 -11.05
N TYR A 103 -10.85 -17.52 -10.78
CA TYR A 103 -11.11 -18.95 -10.79
C TYR A 103 -12.14 -19.34 -9.72
N ASP A 104 -11.98 -18.88 -8.48
CA ASP A 104 -12.92 -19.17 -7.39
C ASP A 104 -14.32 -18.65 -7.73
N GLN A 105 -14.43 -17.45 -8.29
CA GLN A 105 -15.72 -16.90 -8.68
C GLN A 105 -16.34 -17.68 -9.86
N VAL A 106 -15.56 -18.04 -10.87
CA VAL A 106 -16.02 -18.86 -12.01
C VAL A 106 -16.45 -20.24 -11.52
N PHE A 107 -15.63 -20.92 -10.72
CA PHE A 107 -15.89 -22.27 -10.24
C PHE A 107 -16.96 -22.35 -9.15
N SER A 108 -17.19 -21.27 -8.39
CA SER A 108 -18.33 -21.19 -7.45
C SER A 108 -19.69 -21.30 -8.14
N SER A 109 -19.76 -20.93 -9.43
CA SER A 109 -21.00 -21.01 -10.23
C SER A 109 -21.23 -22.39 -10.86
N PHE A 110 -20.24 -23.29 -10.82
CA PHE A 110 -20.40 -24.67 -11.27
C PHE A 110 -20.91 -25.51 -10.10
N CYS A 111 -22.12 -26.07 -10.24
CA CYS A 111 -22.64 -27.01 -9.26
C CYS A 111 -21.63 -28.17 -9.08
N VAL A 112 -21.22 -28.41 -7.84
CA VAL A 112 -20.29 -29.48 -7.47
C VAL A 112 -20.93 -30.84 -7.85
N GLY A 113 -20.39 -31.51 -8.88
CA GLY A 113 -20.76 -32.88 -9.25
C GLY A 113 -21.23 -33.11 -10.69
N LYS A 114 -20.35 -32.90 -11.69
CA LYS A 114 -20.39 -33.65 -12.95
C LYS A 114 -19.03 -34.25 -13.25
#